data_AF-A0A6V7JRR4-F1
#
_entry.id   AF-A0A6V7JRR4-F1
#
_cell.length_a   1.000
_cell.length_b   1.000
_cell.length_c   1.000
_cell.angle_alpha   90.00
_cell.angle_beta   90.00
_cell.angle_gamma   90.00
#
_symmetry.space_group_name_H-M   'P 1'
#
loop_
_entity.id
_entity.type
_entity.pdbx_description
1 polymer ?
#
loop_
_entity_poly.entity_id
_entity_poly.type
_entity_poly.pdbx_seq_one_letter_code
_entity_poly.pdbx_strand_id
1 'polypeptide(L)' 'LAAAEGRISKVEGCECQISCREEGGTVHADGARWEKDCQVCSCVHGEIQCRPIECAPVNCKFPIIPAGQCCPTCL' A
#
# COMPACT_ATOMS: atom_id res chain seq x y z
N LEU A 1 -2.19 -22.25 -47.74
CA LEU A 1 -1.63 -21.17 -46.90
C LEU A 1 -2.80 -20.41 -46.30
N ALA A 2 -3.38 -20.96 -45.24
CA ALA A 2 -4.56 -20.42 -44.58
C ALA A 2 -4.17 -20.05 -43.14
N ALA A 3 -4.18 -18.75 -42.91
CA ALA A 3 -4.42 -18.06 -41.63
C ALA A 3 -3.75 -18.64 -40.37
N ALA A 4 -2.56 -18.15 -40.05
CA ALA A 4 -1.95 -18.23 -38.72
C ALA A 4 -2.50 -17.12 -37.79
N GLU A 5 -3.83 -16.98 -37.73
CA GLU A 5 -4.54 -15.91 -37.00
C GLU A 5 -5.31 -16.52 -35.83
N GLY A 6 -4.58 -17.06 -34.84
CA GLY A 6 -5.18 -17.79 -33.71
C GLY A 6 -4.62 -17.40 -32.34
N ARG A 7 -4.06 -16.20 -32.18
CA ARG A 7 -3.32 -15.82 -30.96
C ARG A 7 -3.65 -14.45 -30.36
N ILE A 8 -4.71 -13.77 -30.81
CA ILE A 8 -4.96 -12.37 -30.37
C ILE A 8 -6.21 -12.21 -29.48
N SER A 9 -7.02 -13.25 -29.25
CA SER A 9 -8.16 -13.15 -28.31
C SER A 9 -7.75 -13.03 -26.82
N LYS A 10 -6.48 -13.23 -26.46
CA LYS A 10 -5.99 -13.16 -25.05
C LYS A 10 -5.24 -11.87 -24.71
N VAL A 11 -5.38 -10.81 -25.51
CA VAL A 11 -4.84 -9.49 -25.18
C VAL A 11 -5.91 -8.39 -25.10
N GLU A 12 -7.17 -8.68 -25.47
CA GLU A 12 -8.32 -7.79 -25.25
C GLU A 12 -8.94 -7.90 -23.84
N GLY A 13 -8.33 -8.70 -22.96
CA GLY A 13 -8.76 -8.89 -21.57
C GLY A 13 -7.60 -8.86 -20.60
N CYS A 14 -6.50 -8.20 -20.94
CA CYS A 14 -5.50 -7.86 -19.94
C CYS A 14 -6.04 -6.67 -19.14
N GLU A 15 -7.01 -6.94 -18.26
CA GLU A 15 -7.16 -6.14 -17.07
C GLU A 15 -5.89 -6.37 -16.27
N CYS A 16 -4.86 -5.60 -16.61
CA CYS A 16 -3.72 -5.34 -15.74
C CYS A 16 -4.27 -4.56 -14.55
N GLN A 17 -5.10 -5.21 -13.73
CA GLN A 17 -5.52 -4.70 -12.45
C GLN A 17 -4.27 -4.76 -11.58
N ILE A 18 -3.54 -3.66 -11.68
CA ILE A 18 -2.37 -3.38 -10.90
C ILE A 18 -2.79 -3.53 -9.44
N SER A 19 -2.11 -4.43 -8.74
CA SER A 19 -2.39 -4.73 -7.35
C SER A 19 -1.09 -5.09 -6.65
N CYS A 20 -1.08 -4.84 -5.35
CA CYS A 20 0.06 -5.07 -4.49
C CYS A 20 -0.30 -6.13 -3.46
N ARG A 21 0.63 -7.03 -3.16
CA ARG A 21 0.44 -8.07 -2.14
C ARG A 21 1.37 -7.84 -0.97
N GLU A 22 0.80 -7.69 0.22
CA GLU A 22 1.57 -7.62 1.46
C GLU A 22 2.12 -9.00 1.84
N GLU A 23 3.17 -9.01 2.66
CA GLU A 23 3.68 -10.24 3.30
C GLU A 23 2.60 -10.99 4.11
N GLY A 24 1.60 -10.27 4.64
CA GLY A 24 0.45 -10.85 5.35
C GLY A 24 -0.57 -11.54 4.44
N GLY A 25 -0.37 -11.53 3.12
CA GLY A 25 -1.29 -12.13 2.16
C GLY A 25 -2.44 -11.22 1.71
N THR A 26 -2.61 -10.04 2.32
CA THR A 26 -3.57 -9.03 1.90
C THR A 26 -3.21 -8.48 0.53
N VAL A 27 -4.19 -8.37 -0.35
CA VAL A 27 -4.03 -7.76 -1.68
C VAL A 27 -4.71 -6.41 -1.69
N HIS A 28 -3.96 -5.39 -2.10
CA HIS A 28 -4.42 -4.00 -2.22
C HIS A 28 -4.50 -3.63 -3.69
N ALA A 29 -5.58 -2.96 -4.08
CA ALA A 29 -5.70 -2.40 -5.43
C ALA A 29 -4.68 -1.28 -5.65
N ASP A 30 -4.32 -1.00 -6.89
CA ASP A 30 -3.54 0.19 -7.23
C ASP A 30 -4.20 1.47 -6.69
N GLY A 31 -3.39 2.37 -6.15
CA GLY A 31 -3.83 3.59 -5.49
C GLY A 31 -4.37 3.38 -4.07
N ALA A 32 -4.57 2.14 -3.61
CA ALA A 32 -5.00 1.88 -2.24
C ALA A 32 -3.93 2.35 -1.24
N ARG A 33 -4.39 2.81 -0.07
CA ARG A 33 -3.56 3.27 1.04
C ARG A 33 -4.01 2.62 2.33
N TRP A 34 -3.06 2.17 3.13
CA TRP A 34 -3.33 1.50 4.41
C TRP A 34 -2.23 1.81 5.42
N GLU A 35 -2.55 1.63 6.70
CA GLU A 35 -1.62 1.83 7.81
C GLU A 35 -1.11 0.47 8.31
N LYS A 36 0.21 0.35 8.44
CA LYS A 36 0.89 -0.86 8.93
C LYS A 36 2.08 -0.44 9.78
N ASP A 37 2.15 -0.92 11.02
CA ASP A 37 3.32 -0.74 11.90
C ASP A 37 3.84 0.71 11.97
N CYS A 38 2.93 1.67 12.13
CA CYS A 38 3.26 3.09 12.14
C CYS A 38 3.89 3.65 10.85
N GLN A 39 3.61 2.98 9.75
CA GLN A 39 3.89 3.42 8.39
C GLN A 39 2.58 3.52 7.63
N VAL A 40 2.49 4.50 6.73
CA VAL A 40 1.45 4.55 5.72
C VAL A 40 2.00 3.97 4.42
N CYS A 41 1.38 2.89 3.98
CA CYS A 41 1.71 2.18 2.77
C CYS A 41 0.71 2.55 1.67
N SER A 42 1.20 2.52 0.43
CA SER A 42 0.39 2.76 -0.75
C SER A 42 0.79 1.81 -1.86
N CYS A 43 -0.19 1.32 -2.62
CA CYS A 43 0.08 0.56 -3.82
C CYS A 43 0.21 1.53 -5.00
N VAL A 44 1.38 1.57 -5.62
CA VAL A 44 1.64 2.45 -6.77
C VAL A 44 2.28 1.61 -7.87
N HIS A 45 1.55 1.42 -8.96
CA HIS A 45 1.99 0.65 -10.13
C HIS A 45 2.40 -0.79 -9.78
N GLY A 46 1.77 -1.39 -8.76
CA GLY A 46 2.01 -2.78 -8.35
C GLY A 46 3.15 -2.92 -7.35
N GLU A 47 3.72 -1.80 -6.92
CA GLU A 47 4.74 -1.74 -5.89
C GLU A 47 4.19 -1.14 -4.60
N ILE A 48 4.55 -1.74 -3.47
CA ILE A 48 4.19 -1.23 -2.15
C ILE A 48 5.19 -0.15 -1.77
N GLN A 49 4.71 1.07 -1.65
CA GLN A 49 5.46 2.24 -1.21
C GLN A 49 5.03 2.61 0.21
N CYS A 50 5.86 2.29 1.21
CA CYS A 50 5.61 2.60 2.62
C CYS A 50 6.48 3.76 3.09
N ARG A 51 5.88 4.70 3.81
CA ARG A 51 6.57 5.82 4.45
C ARG A 51 6.20 5.89 5.94
N PRO A 52 7.11 6.30 6.83
CA PRO A 52 6.79 6.47 8.25
C PRO A 52 5.69 7.52 8.42
N ILE A 53 4.83 7.32 9.43
CA ILE A 53 3.83 8.33 9.80
C ILE A 53 4.56 9.56 10.34
N GLU A 54 4.30 10.71 9.74
CA GLU A 54 4.81 11.99 10.23
C GLU A 54 3.94 12.46 11.40
N CYS A 55 4.50 12.36 12.61
CA CYS A 55 3.84 12.84 13.82
C CYS A 55 4.16 14.32 14.06
N ALA A 56 3.19 15.06 14.56
CA ALA A 56 3.41 16.43 14.99
C ALA A 56 4.42 16.48 16.15
N PRO A 57 5.34 17.46 16.18
CA PRO A 57 6.26 17.62 17.30
C PRO A 57 5.47 17.98 18.56
N VAL A 58 5.69 17.21 19.62
CA VAL A 58 5.10 17.46 20.94
C VAL A 58 6.13 18.15 21.84
N ASN A 59 5.70 19.21 22.54
CA ASN A 59 6.58 19.98 23.43
C ASN A 59 6.13 19.82 24.90
N CYS A 60 6.40 18.65 25.48
CA CYS A 60 6.16 18.36 26.88
C CYS A 60 7.31 17.56 27.50
N LYS A 61 7.40 17.57 28.83
CA LYS A 61 8.52 16.97 29.57
C LYS A 61 8.53 15.43 29.48
N PHE A 62 7.37 14.81 29.28
CA PHE A 62 7.20 13.36 29.23
C PHE A 62 6.20 12.97 28.14
N PRO A 63 6.63 12.92 26.86
CA PRO A 63 5.80 12.37 25.80
C PRO A 63 5.60 10.87 26.02
N ILE A 64 4.36 10.40 25.84
CA ILE A 64 4.03 8.97 25.90
C ILE A 64 3.44 8.52 24.56
N ILE A 65 3.65 7.26 24.19
CA ILE A 65 3.00 6.66 23.02
C ILE A 65 1.95 5.68 23.54
N PRO A 66 0.65 6.02 23.48
CA PRO A 66 -0.42 5.13 23.93
C PRO A 66 -0.41 3.80 23.16
N ALA A 67 -0.86 2.72 23.81
CA ALA A 67 -0.94 1.41 23.18
C ALA A 67 -1.87 1.46 21.95
N GLY A 68 -1.38 0.99 20.81
CA GLY A 68 -2.11 1.04 19.53
C GLY A 68 -2.04 2.39 18.81
N GLN A 69 -1.26 3.35 19.31
CA GLN A 69 -1.06 4.65 18.68
C GLN A 69 0.38 4.80 18.20
N CYS A 70 0.55 5.49 17.09
CA CYS A 70 1.87 5.68 16.46
C CYS A 70 2.54 6.99 16.84
N CYS A 71 1.76 7.98 17.26
CA CYS A 71 2.26 9.30 17.59
C CYS A 71 2.32 9.54 19.09
N PRO A 72 3.37 10.21 19.58
CA PRO A 72 3.48 10.58 20.98
C PRO A 72 2.43 11.65 21.32
N THR A 73 1.89 11.56 22.53
CA THR A 73 0.96 12.52 23.11
C THR A 73 1.46 12.97 24.48
N CYS A 74 0.95 14.11 24.95
CA CYS A 74 1.21 14.60 26.30
C CYS A 74 -0.02 14.30 27.16
N LEU A 75 0.22 13.78 28.37
CA LEU A 75 -0.81 13.64 29.42
C LEU A 75 -0.63 14.72 30.49
#